data_AF-A0A6A6KHT2-F1
#
_entry.id   AF-A0A6A6KHT2-F1
#
_cell.length_a   1.000
_cell.length_b   1.000
_cell.length_c   1.000
_cell.angle_alpha   90.00
_cell.angle_beta   90.00
_cell.angle_gamma   90.00
#
_symmetry.space_group_name_H-M   'P 1'
#
loop_
_entity.id
_entity.type
_entity.pdbx_description
1 polymer ?
#
loop_
_entity_poly.entity_id
_entity_poly.type
_entity_poly.pdbx_seq_one_letter_code
_entity_poly.pdbx_strand_id
1 'polypeptide(L)'
;MADEKTSTIRGCIKSSRGPWIVHRTTKDGIVTKYRFPSDRERQNNKQRERRRRAVARKIFAGLRQQGNYKLPKHADTNDLLKALCEEAGWHVEEDAPFIGIRSSNPA
;
A
#
# COMPACT_ATOMS: atom_id res chain seq x y z
N MET A 1 -13.35 27.87 -14.71
CA MET A 1 -12.05 27.76 -14.02
C MET A 1 -11.91 26.31 -13.59
N ALA A 2 -11.07 25.54 -14.27
CA ALA A 2 -11.02 24.09 -14.11
C ALA A 2 -10.24 23.72 -12.84
N ASP A 3 -10.88 22.93 -11.96
CA ASP A 3 -10.29 22.34 -10.77
C ASP A 3 -9.04 21.53 -11.13
N GLU A 4 -7.88 22.06 -10.75
CA GLU A 4 -6.61 21.35 -10.80
C GLU A 4 -6.63 20.29 -9.69
N LYS A 5 -7.24 19.14 -10.00
CA LYS A 5 -7.14 17.94 -9.16
C LYS A 5 -5.70 17.44 -9.21
N THR A 6 -4.84 18.06 -8.39
CA THR A 6 -3.50 17.54 -8.07
C THR A 6 -3.70 16.20 -7.40
N SER A 7 -3.71 15.14 -8.20
CA SER A 7 -3.78 13.76 -7.72
C SER A 7 -2.54 13.51 -6.89
N THR A 8 -2.64 13.77 -5.59
CA THR A 8 -1.61 13.48 -4.60
C THR A 8 -1.59 11.98 -4.44
N ILE A 9 -1.05 11.28 -5.43
CA ILE A 9 -0.84 9.83 -5.38
C ILE A 9 0.17 9.63 -4.24
N ARG A 10 -0.33 9.25 -3.06
CA ARG A 10 0.46 8.87 -1.88
C ARG A 10 1.08 7.49 -2.09
N GLY A 11 1.86 7.37 -3.16
CA GLY A 11 2.67 6.21 -3.48
C GLY A 11 4.13 6.46 -3.09
N CYS A 12 4.86 5.38 -2.80
CA CYS A 12 6.31 5.42 -2.60
C CYS A 12 7.08 5.93 -3.84
N ILE A 13 6.47 5.91 -5.03
CA ILE A 13 6.99 6.51 -6.25
C ILE A 13 6.31 7.87 -6.43
N LYS A 14 7.05 8.96 -6.19
CA LYS A 14 6.59 10.31 -6.53
C LYS A 14 6.70 10.52 -8.04
N SER A 15 5.60 10.87 -8.70
CA SER A 15 5.56 11.26 -10.11
C SER A 15 6.22 12.62 -10.34
N SER A 16 6.16 13.50 -9.33
CA SER A 16 6.81 14.81 -9.38
C SER A 16 8.34 14.70 -9.16
N ARG A 17 9.08 15.48 -9.95
CA ARG A 17 10.53 15.71 -9.74
C ARG A 17 10.83 16.60 -8.54
N GLY A 18 9.80 17.00 -7.78
CA GLY A 18 9.94 17.83 -6.59
C GLY A 18 10.76 17.17 -5.47
N PRO A 19 11.13 17.97 -4.45
CA PRO A 19 11.90 17.50 -3.32
C PRO A 19 11.13 16.43 -2.51
N TRP A 20 11.88 15.47 -1.99
CA TRP A 20 11.37 14.54 -1.00
C TRP A 20 11.34 15.20 0.37
N ILE A 21 10.13 15.37 0.89
CA ILE A 21 9.89 15.77 2.28
C ILE A 21 10.28 14.61 3.20
N VAL A 22 11.20 14.86 4.12
CA VAL A 22 11.65 13.90 5.13
C VAL A 22 11.37 14.50 6.49
N HIS A 23 10.53 13.83 7.29
CA HIS A 23 10.31 14.20 8.69
C HIS A 23 11.31 13.45 9.56
N ARG A 24 11.93 14.14 10.50
CA ARG A 24 12.80 13.54 11.52
C ARG A 24 12.31 14.00 12.88
N THR A 25 12.13 13.06 13.80
CA THR A 25 11.83 13.36 15.19
C THR A 25 13.12 13.68 15.93
N THR A 26 13.14 14.85 16.56
CA THR A 26 14.21 15.35 17.43
C THR A 26 13.63 15.58 18.82
N LYS A 27 14.50 15.77 19.82
CA LYS A 27 14.09 16.02 21.22
C LYS A 27 13.14 17.22 21.36
N ASP A 28 13.27 18.20 20.46
CA ASP A 28 12.49 19.44 20.46
C ASP A 28 11.29 19.43 19.48
N GLY A 29 10.98 18.27 18.86
CA GLY A 29 9.84 18.11 17.95
C GLY A 29 10.19 17.56 16.56
N ILE A 30 9.23 17.67 15.63
CA ILE A 30 9.34 17.14 14.25
C ILE A 30 9.97 18.19 13.34
N VAL A 31 11.15 17.88 12.80
CA VAL A 31 11.84 18.70 11.80
C VAL A 31 11.56 18.17 10.41
N THR A 32 11.09 19.06 9.53
CA THR A 32 10.83 18.76 8.12
C THR A 32 11.99 19.22 7.26
N LYS A 33 12.62 18.29 6.51
CA LYS A 33 13.72 18.59 5.58
C LYS A 33 13.35 18.21 4.15
N TYR A 34 13.59 19.13 3.22
CA TYR A 34 13.48 18.88 1.79
C TYR A 34 14.78 18.28 1.25
N ARG A 35 14.69 17.12 0.62
CA ARG A 35 15.82 16.44 -0.06
C ARG A 35 15.60 16.49 -1.56
N PHE A 36 16.65 16.64 -2.34
CA PHE A 36 16.60 16.57 -3.80
C PHE A 36 17.27 15.25 -4.23
N PRO A 37 16.50 14.19 -4.50
CA PRO A 37 17.05 12.89 -4.91
C PRO A 37 17.60 12.96 -6.33
N SER A 38 18.72 12.28 -6.53
CA SER A 38 19.30 12.03 -7.85
C SER A 38 18.42 11.11 -8.71
N ASP A 39 18.63 11.13 -10.02
CA ASP A 39 17.92 10.23 -10.94
C ASP A 39 18.21 8.75 -10.66
N ARG A 40 19.43 8.42 -10.25
CA ARG A 40 19.82 7.05 -9.85
C ARG A 40 19.03 6.58 -8.62
N GLU A 41 18.88 7.43 -7.60
CA GLU A 41 18.07 7.11 -6.41
C GLU A 41 16.60 6.89 -6.76
N ARG A 42 16.04 7.70 -7.67
CA ARG A 42 14.66 7.54 -8.15
C ARG A 42 14.48 6.22 -8.90
N GLN A 43 15.40 5.88 -9.80
CA GLN A 43 15.39 4.61 -10.53
C GLN A 43 15.50 3.40 -9.59
N ASN A 44 16.37 3.46 -8.59
CA ASN A 44 16.49 2.42 -7.57
C ASN A 44 15.19 2.22 -6.79
N ASN A 45 14.53 3.30 -6.39
CA ASN A 45 13.24 3.23 -5.70
C ASN A 45 12.14 2.64 -6.60
N LYS A 46 12.08 3.04 -7.88
CA LYS A 46 11.16 2.47 -8.88
C LYS A 46 11.39 0.96 -9.05
N GLN A 47 12.64 0.53 -9.13
CA GLN A 47 12.99 -0.89 -9.27
C GLN A 47 12.66 -1.68 -8.00
N ARG A 48 12.92 -1.12 -6.82
CA ARG A 48 12.55 -1.72 -5.53
C ARG A 48 11.04 -1.92 -5.44
N GLU A 49 10.27 -0.90 -5.79
CA GLU A 49 8.81 -0.97 -5.77
C GLU A 49 8.27 -1.98 -6.80
N ARG A 50 8.85 -2.03 -8.01
CA ARG A 50 8.51 -3.05 -9.01
C ARG A 50 8.77 -4.47 -8.49
N ARG A 51 9.90 -4.69 -7.80
CA ARG A 51 10.23 -5.98 -7.16
C ARG A 51 9.23 -6.31 -6.05
N ARG A 52 8.92 -5.35 -5.16
CA ARG A 52 7.92 -5.52 -4.09
C ARG A 52 6.55 -5.95 -4.65
N ARG A 53 6.08 -5.25 -5.69
CA ARG A 53 4.80 -5.58 -6.37
C ARG A 53 4.85 -6.92 -7.10
N ALA A 54 6.00 -7.32 -7.64
CA ALA A 54 6.15 -8.62 -8.27
C ALA A 54 6.01 -9.76 -7.24
N VAL A 55 6.61 -9.60 -6.05
CA VAL A 55 6.48 -10.57 -4.96
C VAL A 55 5.02 -10.68 -4.49
N ALA A 56 4.36 -9.55 -4.21
CA ALA A 56 2.95 -9.56 -3.82
C ALA A 56 2.05 -10.26 -4.86
N ARG A 57 2.28 -10.00 -6.16
CA ARG A 57 1.55 -10.70 -7.24
C ARG A 57 1.78 -12.21 -7.23
N LYS A 58 3.01 -12.67 -6.97
CA LYS A 58 3.30 -14.11 -6.86
C LYS A 58 2.57 -14.75 -5.67
N ILE A 59 2.54 -14.07 -4.53
CA ILE A 59 1.83 -14.53 -3.34
C ILE A 59 0.33 -14.65 -3.63
N PHE A 60 -0.30 -13.60 -4.17
CA PHE A 60 -1.73 -13.63 -4.49
C PHE A 60 -2.09 -14.67 -5.55
N ALA A 61 -1.21 -14.90 -6.54
CA ALA A 61 -1.39 -15.97 -7.51
C ALA A 61 -1.35 -17.36 -6.85
N GLY A 62 -0.40 -17.59 -5.94
CA GLY A 62 -0.31 -18.84 -5.18
C GLY A 62 -1.54 -19.08 -4.29
N LEU A 63 -1.98 -18.05 -3.54
CA LEU A 63 -3.18 -18.12 -2.71
C LEU A 63 -4.44 -18.44 -3.51
N ARG A 64 -4.58 -17.89 -4.73
CA ARG A 64 -5.72 -18.25 -5.60
C ARG A 64 -5.68 -19.69 -6.10
N GLN A 65 -4.50 -20.26 -6.30
CA GLN A 65 -4.37 -21.62 -6.80
C GLN A 65 -4.54 -22.67 -5.69
N GLN A 66 -4.09 -22.36 -4.47
CA GLN A 66 -3.97 -23.35 -3.39
C GLN A 66 -4.90 -23.09 -2.19
N GLY A 67 -5.37 -21.85 -1.99
CA GLY A 67 -6.03 -21.46 -0.74
C GLY A 67 -7.48 -21.90 -0.59
N ASN A 68 -8.03 -22.64 -1.56
CA ASN A 68 -9.38 -23.21 -1.51
C ASN A 68 -10.50 -22.21 -1.12
N TYR A 69 -10.24 -20.92 -1.31
CA TYR A 69 -11.17 -19.82 -1.01
C TYR A 69 -12.40 -19.93 -1.91
N LYS A 70 -13.59 -19.79 -1.32
CA LYS A 70 -14.88 -19.76 -2.05
C LYS A 70 -15.09 -18.42 -2.76
N LEU A 71 -14.15 -18.06 -3.63
CA LEU A 71 -14.15 -16.79 -4.34
C LEU A 71 -14.93 -16.92 -5.66
N PRO A 72 -15.67 -15.88 -6.07
CA PRO A 72 -16.27 -15.81 -7.40
C PRO A 72 -15.22 -15.99 -8.51
N LYS A 73 -15.64 -16.51 -9.67
CA LYS A 73 -14.77 -16.75 -10.84
C LYS A 73 -13.97 -15.52 -11.30
N HIS A 74 -14.47 -14.31 -11.01
CA HIS A 74 -13.83 -13.02 -11.31
C HIS A 74 -13.48 -12.21 -10.06
N ALA A 75 -13.23 -12.87 -8.93
CA ALA A 75 -12.83 -12.20 -7.70
C ALA A 75 -11.62 -11.29 -7.93
N ASP A 76 -11.62 -10.11 -7.33
CA ASP A 76 -10.51 -9.17 -7.39
C ASP A 76 -9.48 -9.44 -6.25
N THR A 77 -8.45 -8.60 -6.13
CA THR A 77 -7.45 -8.76 -5.05
C THR A 77 -8.01 -8.40 -3.68
N ASN A 78 -8.98 -7.51 -3.59
CA ASN A 78 -9.60 -7.12 -2.33
C ASN A 78 -10.49 -8.24 -1.80
N ASP A 79 -11.24 -8.93 -2.66
CA ASP A 79 -12.07 -10.08 -2.30
C ASP A 79 -11.22 -11.23 -1.73
N LEU A 80 -10.07 -11.49 -2.35
CA LEU A 80 -9.08 -12.47 -1.84
C LEU A 80 -8.56 -12.05 -0.46
N LEU A 81 -8.26 -10.77 -0.26
CA LEU A 81 -7.79 -10.25 1.02
C LEU A 81 -8.87 -10.34 2.10
N LYS A 82 -10.12 -10.03 1.78
CA LYS A 82 -11.26 -10.19 2.70
C LYS A 82 -11.41 -11.64 3.14
N ALA A 83 -11.42 -12.58 2.19
CA ALA A 83 -11.53 -14.00 2.49
C ALA A 83 -10.35 -14.52 3.35
N LEU A 84 -9.13 -14.04 3.08
CA LEU A 84 -7.95 -14.35 3.89
C LEU A 84 -8.05 -13.77 5.31
N CYS A 85 -8.53 -12.53 5.45
CA CYS A 85 -8.73 -11.91 6.76
C CYS A 85 -9.79 -12.65 7.58
N GLU A 86 -10.91 -13.04 6.97
CA GLU A 86 -11.95 -13.84 7.62
C GLU A 86 -11.43 -15.20 8.09
N GLU A 87 -10.66 -15.91 7.25
CA GLU A 87 -10.02 -17.18 7.62
C GLU A 87 -9.07 -17.01 8.82
N ALA A 88 -8.31 -15.92 8.84
CA ALA A 88 -7.39 -15.61 9.93
C ALA A 88 -8.07 -15.01 11.19
N GLY A 89 -9.41 -14.91 11.21
CA GLY A 89 -10.17 -14.39 12.34
C GLY A 89 -10.09 -12.87 12.51
N TRP A 90 -9.89 -12.12 11.42
CA TRP A 90 -9.91 -10.66 11.43
C TRP A 90 -11.19 -10.16 10.79
N HIS A 91 -11.85 -9.20 11.45
CA HIS A 91 -13.04 -8.56 10.88
C HIS A 91 -12.64 -7.39 9.99
N VAL A 92 -13.06 -7.44 8.73
CA VAL A 92 -12.87 -6.36 7.76
C VAL A 92 -14.13 -5.53 7.70
N GLU A 93 -14.08 -4.31 8.23
CA GLU A 93 -15.19 -3.37 8.09
C GLU A 93 -15.13 -2.70 6.71
N GLU A 94 -16.29 -2.64 6.04
CA GLU A 94 -16.42 -2.06 4.70
C GLU A 94 -16.68 -0.55 4.71
N ASP A 95 -16.79 0.05 5.90
CA ASP A 95 -17.09 1.47 6.06
C ASP A 95 -15.84 2.32 5.78
N ALA A 96 -15.81 2.90 4.58
CA ALA A 96 -14.89 3.94 4.08
C ALA A 96 -13.63 3.42 3.33
N PRO A 97 -12.92 4.28 2.54
CA PRO A 97 -11.89 3.87 1.56
C PRO A 97 -10.59 3.32 2.17
N PHE A 98 -10.60 3.03 3.47
CA PHE A 98 -9.51 2.40 4.21
C PHE A 98 -10.06 1.14 4.88
N ILE A 99 -9.56 -0.02 4.44
CA ILE A 99 -9.81 -1.29 5.11
C ILE A 99 -9.14 -1.23 6.49
N GLY A 100 -9.95 -1.05 7.54
CA GLY A 100 -9.53 -1.20 8.93
C GLY A 100 -9.55 -2.67 9.31
N ILE A 101 -8.41 -3.22 9.71
CA ILE A 101 -8.31 -4.58 10.24
C ILE A 101 -8.33 -4.46 11.77
N ARG A 102 -9.44 -4.84 12.41
CA ARG A 102 -9.53 -4.93 13.88
C ARG A 102 -9.35 -6.38 14.31
N SER A 103 -8.49 -6.61 15.29
CA SER A 103 -8.37 -7.90 15.98
C SER A 103 -9.71 -8.20 16.62
N SER A 104 -10.33 -9.33 16.29
CA SER A 104 -11.49 -9.82 17.03
C SER A 104 -11.08 -10.61 18.28
N ASN A 105 -9.79 -10.71 18.58
CA ASN A 105 -9.30 -11.45 19.74
C ASN A 105 -8.85 -10.47 20.84
N PRO A 106 -9.68 -10.24 21.87
CA PRO A 106 -9.21 -9.66 23.13
C PRO A 106 -8.51 -10.78 23.90
N ALA A 107 -7.19 -10.89 23.74
CA ALA A 107 -6.35 -11.52 24.76
C ALA A 107 -6.06 -10.48 25.85
#